data_AF-A0A533ZXC9-F1
#
_entry.id   AF-A0A533ZXC9-F1
#
_cell.length_a   1.000
_cell.length_b   1.000
_cell.length_c   1.000
_cell.angle_alpha   90.00
_cell.angle_beta   90.00
_cell.angle_gamma   90.00
#
_symmetry.space_group_name_H-M   'P 1'
#
loop_
_entity.id
_entity.type
_entity.pdbx_description
1 polymer ?
#
loop_
_entity_poly.entity_id
_entity_poly.type
_entity_poly.pdbx_seq_one_letter_code
_entity_poly.pdbx_strand_id
1 'polypeptide(L)'
;MYFNATTDHRSGSSKLPKNFWLTLQQFKLTMKDKLILIYLYTSPYTNRLGYVQCHPVDIAEELNKKIEDIYSSLKSLQKHNFIKIEKIQDFIYLPHYLEQFPIKDKNQGKHIECLFNKLIENFIENNFSSLMDLIFKLLKSDHLSRSFRKSLKELFYDLHKFMLGGE
;
A
#
# COMPACT_ATOMS: atom_id res chain seq x y z
N MET A 1 7.44 18.11 5.87
CA MET A 1 7.37 17.23 7.06
C MET A 1 7.22 15.82 6.52
N TYR A 2 8.19 14.93 6.72
CA TYR A 2 8.20 13.61 6.10
C TYR A 2 7.19 12.70 6.80
N PHE A 3 6.24 12.12 6.06
CA PHE A 3 5.59 10.89 6.51
C PHE A 3 6.73 9.90 6.79
N ASN A 4 6.82 9.37 8.01
CA ASN A 4 7.92 8.50 8.40
C ASN A 4 7.31 7.11 8.63
N ALA A 5 7.34 6.28 7.58
CA ALA A 5 6.88 4.89 7.65
C ALA A 5 7.63 4.08 8.71
N THR A 6 8.79 4.56 9.19
CA THR A 6 9.61 3.93 10.24
C THR A 6 8.92 3.83 11.61
N THR A 7 7.81 4.53 11.87
CA THR A 7 7.12 4.42 13.17
C THR A 7 6.21 3.19 13.30
N ASP A 8 6.03 2.40 12.23
CA ASP A 8 5.39 1.07 12.28
C ASP A 8 6.47 -0.02 12.19
N HIS A 9 7.39 -0.06 13.17
CA HIS A 9 8.40 -1.11 13.26
C HIS A 9 7.70 -2.47 13.45
N ARG A 10 7.54 -3.21 12.35
CA ARG A 10 7.34 -4.67 12.43
C ARG A 10 8.64 -5.30 12.92
N SER A 11 8.83 -5.34 14.24
CA SER A 11 9.84 -6.18 14.90
C SER A 11 9.43 -7.66 14.81
N GLY A 12 9.49 -8.20 13.60
CA GLY A 12 9.21 -9.61 13.36
C GLY A 12 9.03 -9.88 11.88
N SER A 13 9.85 -10.80 11.35
CA SER A 13 9.71 -11.36 10.01
C SER A 13 8.24 -11.73 9.80
N SER A 14 7.51 -10.92 9.05
CA SER A 14 6.08 -11.16 8.85
C SER A 14 6.00 -12.36 7.93
N LYS A 15 5.67 -13.54 8.48
CA LYS A 15 5.43 -14.71 7.63
C LYS A 15 4.36 -14.33 6.61
N LEU A 16 4.72 -14.38 5.33
CA LEU A 16 3.79 -14.12 4.24
C LEU A 16 2.63 -15.13 4.32
N PRO A 17 1.37 -14.68 4.26
CA PRO A 17 0.22 -15.55 4.40
C PRO A 17 0.15 -16.55 3.24
N LYS A 18 -0.48 -17.71 3.46
CA LYS A 18 -0.63 -18.75 2.41
C LYS A 18 -1.26 -18.18 1.12
N ASN A 19 -2.24 -17.30 1.26
CA ASN A 19 -2.93 -16.66 0.13
C ASN A 19 -2.00 -15.80 -0.73
N PHE A 20 -0.93 -15.23 -0.16
CA PHE A 20 0.05 -14.47 -0.92
C PHE A 20 0.78 -15.38 -1.92
N TRP A 21 1.19 -16.56 -1.47
CA TRP A 21 1.85 -17.55 -2.31
C TRP A 21 0.92 -18.12 -3.39
N LEU A 22 -0.35 -18.37 -3.06
CA LEU A 22 -1.35 -18.79 -4.04
C LEU A 22 -1.58 -17.72 -5.10
N THR A 23 -1.67 -16.46 -4.69
CA THR A 23 -1.78 -15.32 -5.63
C THR A 23 -0.54 -15.29 -6.52
N LEU A 24 0.67 -15.35 -5.96
CA LEU A 24 1.93 -15.38 -6.73
C LEU A 24 2.04 -16.52 -7.76
N GLN A 25 1.40 -17.66 -7.50
CA GLN A 25 1.39 -18.80 -8.42
C GLN A 25 0.44 -18.61 -9.60
N GLN A 26 -0.65 -17.87 -9.41
CA GLN A 26 -1.66 -17.64 -10.45
C GLN A 26 -1.19 -16.68 -11.54
N PHE A 27 -0.26 -15.77 -11.22
CA PHE A 27 0.25 -14.79 -12.17
C PHE A 27 1.58 -15.24 -12.78
N LYS A 28 1.74 -14.99 -14.09
CA LYS A 28 2.99 -15.24 -14.84
C LYS A 28 4.07 -14.19 -14.53
N LEU A 29 4.44 -14.06 -13.26
CA LEU A 29 5.51 -13.18 -12.80
C LEU A 29 6.88 -13.86 -12.93
N THR A 30 7.90 -13.10 -13.30
CA THR A 30 9.28 -13.58 -13.31
C THR A 30 9.79 -13.80 -11.87
N MET A 31 10.88 -14.54 -11.71
CA MET A 31 11.50 -14.68 -10.38
C MET A 31 12.00 -13.35 -9.82
N LYS A 32 12.42 -12.41 -10.70
CA LYS A 32 12.81 -11.05 -10.29
C LYS A 32 11.60 -10.29 -9.73
N ASP A 33 10.48 -10.30 -10.44
CA ASP A 33 9.23 -9.65 -10.00
C ASP A 33 8.77 -10.19 -8.64
N LYS A 34 8.83 -11.52 -8.47
CA LYS A 34 8.45 -12.18 -7.21
C LYS A 34 9.34 -11.75 -6.06
N LEU A 35 10.65 -11.63 -6.28
CA LEU A 35 11.60 -11.16 -5.26
C LEU A 35 11.25 -9.73 -4.81
N ILE A 36 11.01 -8.82 -5.77
CA ILE A 36 10.65 -7.43 -5.47
C ILE A 36 9.31 -7.37 -4.73
N LEU A 37 8.32 -8.15 -5.16
CA LEU A 37 7.03 -8.16 -4.47
C LEU A 37 7.15 -8.70 -3.04
N ILE A 38 7.92 -9.76 -2.82
CA ILE A 38 8.20 -10.28 -1.48
C ILE A 38 8.84 -9.18 -0.63
N TYR A 39 9.89 -8.52 -1.14
CA TYR A 39 10.55 -7.42 -0.47
C TYR A 39 9.56 -6.34 -0.04
N LEU A 40 8.73 -5.84 -0.97
CA LEU A 40 7.74 -4.80 -0.69
C LEU A 40 6.71 -5.22 0.36
N TYR A 41 6.38 -6.51 0.48
CA TYR A 41 5.41 -6.98 1.47
C TYR A 41 6.02 -7.24 2.86
N THR A 42 7.34 -7.50 2.91
CA THR A 42 8.07 -7.80 4.14
C THR A 42 8.94 -6.66 4.64
N SER A 43 9.09 -5.60 3.85
CA SER A 43 9.95 -4.46 4.14
C SER A 43 9.51 -3.74 5.41
N PRO A 44 10.44 -3.31 6.28
CA PRO A 44 10.13 -2.50 7.46
C PRO A 44 9.55 -1.12 7.09
N TYR A 45 9.68 -0.69 5.83
CA TYR A 45 9.13 0.56 5.32
C TYR A 45 7.65 0.44 4.89
N THR A 46 7.05 -0.73 5.07
CA THR A 46 5.65 -1.00 4.70
C THR A 46 4.73 -0.86 5.91
N ASN A 47 3.86 0.14 5.87
CA ASN A 47 2.88 0.35 6.94
C ASN A 47 1.65 -0.58 6.80
N ARG A 48 0.81 -0.60 7.85
CA ARG A 48 -0.44 -1.38 7.86
C ARG A 48 -1.53 -0.96 6.87
N LEU A 49 -1.35 0.13 6.13
CA LEU A 49 -2.25 0.51 5.01
C LEU A 49 -1.79 -0.08 3.67
N GLY A 50 -0.62 -0.74 3.64
CA GLY A 50 -0.02 -1.24 2.40
C GLY A 50 0.71 -0.16 1.61
N TYR A 51 1.13 0.93 2.25
CA TYR A 51 2.01 1.92 1.66
C TYR A 51 3.45 1.63 2.04
N VAL A 52 4.32 1.56 1.04
CA VAL A 52 5.77 1.42 1.20
C VAL A 52 6.42 2.75 0.85
N GLN A 53 7.24 3.28 1.77
CA GLN A 53 8.04 4.46 1.52
C GLN A 53 9.48 4.05 1.23
N CYS A 54 9.85 3.92 -0.03
CA CYS A 54 11.21 3.56 -0.40
C CYS A 54 11.55 4.03 -1.81
N HIS A 55 12.78 4.54 -1.98
CA HIS A 55 13.26 4.89 -3.30
C HIS A 55 13.76 3.60 -4.00
N PRO A 56 13.57 3.44 -5.33
CA PRO A 56 14.06 2.26 -6.06
C PRO A 56 15.56 1.99 -5.91
N VAL A 57 16.35 3.02 -5.63
CA VAL A 57 17.79 2.91 -5.31
C VAL A 57 18.01 2.13 -4.02
N ASP A 58 17.26 2.44 -2.95
CA ASP A 58 17.38 1.77 -1.66
C ASP A 58 17.04 0.28 -1.79
N ILE A 59 16.01 -0.06 -2.58
CA ILE A 59 15.65 -1.44 -2.89
C ILE A 59 16.80 -2.15 -3.62
N ALA A 60 17.44 -1.47 -4.57
CA ALA A 60 18.55 -2.02 -5.33
C ALA A 60 19.75 -2.34 -4.43
N GLU A 61 20.07 -1.42 -3.51
CA GLU A 61 21.15 -1.57 -2.53
C GLU A 61 20.87 -2.73 -1.56
N GLU A 62 19.69 -2.76 -0.95
CA GLU A 62 19.32 -3.81 0.02
C GLU A 62 19.27 -5.21 -0.61
N LEU A 63 18.85 -5.32 -1.86
CA LEU A 63 18.79 -6.60 -2.58
C LEU A 63 20.08 -6.96 -3.32
N ASN A 64 21.09 -6.07 -3.30
CA ASN A 64 22.31 -6.17 -4.09
C ASN A 64 22.00 -6.49 -5.57
N LYS A 65 21.14 -5.66 -6.17
CA LYS A 65 20.68 -5.76 -7.57
C LYS A 65 20.99 -4.49 -8.34
N LYS A 66 20.99 -4.63 -9.66
CA LYS A 66 21.09 -3.49 -10.57
C LYS A 66 19.80 -2.68 -10.53
N ILE A 67 19.91 -1.36 -10.54
CA ILE A 67 18.75 -0.47 -10.48
C ILE A 67 17.81 -0.66 -11.69
N GLU A 68 18.34 -1.01 -12.86
CA GLU A 68 17.56 -1.30 -14.07
C GLU A 68 16.69 -2.55 -13.89
N ASP A 69 17.18 -3.55 -13.14
CA ASP A 69 16.40 -4.75 -12.79
C ASP A 69 15.26 -4.41 -11.82
N ILE A 70 15.48 -3.45 -10.90
CA ILE A 70 14.43 -2.97 -10.00
C ILE A 70 13.35 -2.23 -10.80
N TYR A 71 13.72 -1.26 -11.63
CA TYR A 71 12.75 -0.50 -12.44
C TYR A 71 11.94 -1.38 -13.38
N SER A 72 12.59 -2.33 -14.06
CA SER A 72 11.89 -3.27 -14.93
C SER A 72 10.90 -4.15 -14.16
N SER A 73 11.27 -4.62 -12.97
CA SER A 73 10.38 -5.40 -12.10
C SER A 73 9.22 -4.58 -11.57
N LEU A 74 9.45 -3.34 -11.11
CA LEU A 74 8.39 -2.43 -10.66
C LEU A 74 7.40 -2.13 -11.79
N LYS A 75 7.88 -1.90 -13.02
CA LYS A 75 7.02 -1.71 -14.19
C LYS A 75 6.19 -2.96 -14.53
N SER A 76 6.78 -4.15 -14.41
CA SER A 76 6.09 -5.44 -14.57
C SER A 76 4.98 -5.59 -13.52
N LEU A 77 5.30 -5.39 -12.25
CA LEU A 77 4.35 -5.47 -11.13
C LEU A 77 3.20 -4.47 -11.26
N GLN A 78 3.50 -3.23 -11.70
CA GLN A 78 2.48 -2.21 -11.94
C GLN A 78 1.54 -2.61 -13.07
N LYS A 79 2.07 -3.15 -14.18
CA LYS A 79 1.28 -3.66 -15.31
C LYS A 79 0.32 -4.77 -14.89
N HIS A 80 0.71 -5.57 -13.90
CA HIS A 80 -0.10 -6.66 -13.35
C HIS A 80 -0.94 -6.26 -12.13
N ASN A 81 -1.07 -4.95 -11.84
CA ASN A 81 -1.84 -4.39 -10.72
C ASN A 81 -1.40 -4.84 -9.32
N PHE A 82 -0.18 -5.37 -9.16
CA PHE A 82 0.36 -5.71 -7.86
C PHE A 82 0.79 -4.50 -7.04
N ILE A 83 1.12 -3.40 -7.73
CA ILE A 83 1.54 -2.14 -7.12
C ILE A 83 0.96 -0.96 -7.88
N LYS A 84 0.84 0.19 -7.21
CA LYS A 84 0.67 1.51 -7.83
C LYS A 84 1.80 2.41 -7.35
N ILE A 85 2.57 2.94 -8.30
CA ILE A 85 3.71 3.83 -7.99
C ILE A 85 3.21 5.27 -7.96
N GLU A 86 3.52 5.97 -6.88
CA GLU A 86 3.15 7.35 -6.65
C GLU A 86 4.38 8.26 -6.78
N LYS A 87 4.49 8.93 -7.93
CA LYS A 87 5.71 9.63 -8.39
C LYS A 87 6.16 10.81 -7.53
N ILE A 88 5.28 11.42 -6.74
CA ILE A 88 5.58 12.70 -6.06
C ILE A 88 6.34 12.48 -4.74
N GLN A 89 6.22 11.30 -4.14
CA GLN A 89 6.69 11.05 -2.77
C GLN A 89 7.40 9.69 -2.62
N ASP A 90 7.78 9.05 -3.74
CA ASP A 90 8.39 7.72 -3.75
C ASP A 90 7.62 6.67 -2.93
N PHE A 91 6.30 6.78 -2.97
CA PHE A 91 5.42 5.80 -2.37
C PHE A 91 5.07 4.71 -3.36
N ILE A 92 5.06 3.48 -2.87
CA ILE A 92 4.51 2.34 -3.57
C ILE A 92 3.29 1.89 -2.78
N TYR A 93 2.11 2.07 -3.36
CA TYR A 93 0.89 1.49 -2.81
C TYR A 93 0.76 0.04 -3.26
N LEU A 94 0.40 -0.83 -2.31
CA LEU A 94 0.05 -2.21 -2.51
C LEU A 94 -1.48 -2.33 -2.46
N PRO A 95 -2.18 -2.37 -3.62
CA PRO A 95 -3.51 -2.98 -3.71
C PRO A 95 -3.42 -4.40 -3.12
N HIS A 96 -4.45 -5.17 -2.87
CA HIS A 96 -4.30 -6.51 -2.24
C HIS A 96 -3.65 -6.58 -0.85
N TYR A 97 -2.95 -5.58 -0.31
CA TYR A 97 -2.27 -5.71 0.98
C TYR A 97 -3.22 -6.07 2.12
N LEU A 98 -4.35 -5.36 2.23
CA LEU A 98 -5.38 -5.63 3.24
C LEU A 98 -6.15 -6.95 2.99
N GLU A 99 -6.08 -7.52 1.79
CA GLU A 99 -6.60 -8.86 1.50
C GLU A 99 -5.66 -9.94 2.05
N GLN A 100 -4.35 -9.69 1.98
CA GLN A 100 -3.32 -10.58 2.53
C GLN A 100 -3.16 -10.41 4.05
N PHE A 101 -3.26 -9.18 4.54
CA PHE A 101 -3.11 -8.79 5.95
C PHE A 101 -4.39 -8.10 6.45
N PRO A 102 -5.49 -8.85 6.63
CA PRO A 102 -6.76 -8.28 7.07
C PRO A 102 -6.65 -7.73 8.49
N ILE A 103 -7.44 -6.69 8.77
CA ILE A 103 -7.65 -6.15 10.11
C ILE A 103 -8.37 -7.22 10.92
N LYS A 104 -7.76 -7.68 12.02
CA LYS A 104 -8.31 -8.82 12.80
C LYS A 104 -9.09 -8.41 14.03
N ASP A 105 -8.89 -7.20 14.51
CA ASP A 105 -9.45 -6.73 15.77
C ASP A 105 -9.56 -5.20 15.82
N LYS A 106 -10.29 -4.70 16.83
CA LYS A 106 -10.55 -3.26 17.00
C LYS A 106 -9.30 -2.45 17.33
N ASN A 107 -8.26 -3.04 17.94
CA ASN A 107 -7.03 -2.32 18.25
C ASN A 107 -6.23 -2.07 16.96
N GLN A 108 -6.16 -3.07 16.08
CA GLN A 108 -5.63 -2.90 14.72
C GLN A 108 -6.45 -1.89 13.93
N GLY A 109 -7.78 -1.91 14.07
CA GLY A 109 -8.67 -0.91 13.50
C GLY A 109 -8.28 0.51 13.92
N LYS A 110 -8.24 0.80 15.22
CA LYS A 110 -7.83 2.11 15.76
C LYS A 110 -6.46 2.57 15.27
N HIS A 111 -5.49 1.65 15.19
CA HIS A 111 -4.17 1.97 14.68
C HIS A 111 -4.21 2.36 13.19
N ILE A 112 -4.97 1.63 12.38
CA ILE A 112 -5.21 1.93 10.96
C ILE A 112 -5.91 3.28 10.78
N GLU A 113 -6.90 3.60 11.61
CA GLU A 113 -7.57 4.91 11.62
C GLU A 113 -6.57 6.05 11.84
N CYS A 114 -5.68 5.89 12.83
CA CYS A 114 -4.62 6.86 13.12
C CYS A 114 -3.64 7.00 11.95
N LEU A 115 -3.18 5.88 11.37
CA LEU A 115 -2.28 5.90 10.22
C LEU A 115 -2.93 6.58 9.01
N PHE A 116 -4.22 6.33 8.77
CA PHE A 116 -4.94 6.90 7.64
C PHE A 116 -5.09 8.40 7.75
N ASN A 117 -5.41 8.92 8.95
CA ASN A 117 -5.49 10.36 9.16
C ASN A 117 -4.14 11.03 8.90
N LYS A 118 -3.04 10.45 9.40
CA LYS A 118 -1.68 10.92 9.09
C LYS A 118 -1.36 10.84 7.60
N LEU A 119 -1.83 9.81 6.91
CA LEU A 119 -1.63 9.66 5.47
C LEU A 119 -2.32 10.81 4.72
N ILE A 120 -3.58 11.08 5.02
CA ILE A 120 -4.36 12.15 4.39
C ILE A 120 -3.76 13.52 4.62
N GLU A 121 -3.31 13.82 5.84
CA GLU A 121 -2.65 15.11 6.15
C GLU A 121 -1.41 15.36 5.27
N ASN A 122 -0.76 14.30 4.79
CA ASN A 122 0.46 14.38 3.98
C ASN A 122 0.21 14.17 2.46
N PHE A 123 -1.00 13.75 2.08
CA PHE A 123 -1.35 13.52 0.67
C PHE A 123 -1.71 14.85 0.00
N ILE A 124 -0.74 15.41 -0.71
CA ILE A 124 -0.89 16.62 -1.52
C ILE A 124 -1.58 16.22 -2.85
N GLU A 125 -2.87 16.57 -2.95
CA GLU A 125 -3.69 16.89 -4.15
C GLU A 125 -3.67 16.02 -5.43
N ASN A 126 -2.85 14.99 -5.60
CA ASN A 126 -2.59 14.46 -6.96
C ASN A 126 -2.77 12.95 -7.17
N ASN A 127 -3.07 12.13 -6.15
CA ASN A 127 -3.14 10.66 -6.30
C ASN A 127 -4.45 10.03 -5.80
N PHE A 128 -5.56 10.50 -6.36
CA PHE A 128 -6.91 10.08 -5.95
C PHE A 128 -7.21 8.59 -6.18
N SER A 129 -6.62 7.95 -7.19
CA SER A 129 -6.93 6.55 -7.54
C SER A 129 -6.46 5.52 -6.50
N SER A 130 -5.27 5.70 -5.92
CA SER A 130 -4.78 4.81 -4.83
C SER A 130 -5.58 5.04 -3.55
N LEU A 131 -5.86 6.30 -3.22
CA LEU A 131 -6.63 6.67 -2.04
C LEU A 131 -8.06 6.13 -2.10
N MET A 132 -8.74 6.25 -3.26
CA MET A 132 -10.08 5.68 -3.47
C MET A 132 -10.11 4.17 -3.28
N ASP A 133 -9.12 3.46 -3.83
CA ASP A 133 -8.99 2.01 -3.67
C ASP A 133 -8.73 1.63 -2.21
N LEU A 134 -7.87 2.35 -1.50
CA LEU A 134 -7.64 2.16 -0.07
C LEU A 134 -8.94 2.37 0.74
N ILE A 135 -9.66 3.47 0.50
CA ILE A 135 -10.92 3.77 1.19
C ILE A 135 -11.93 2.63 0.97
N PHE A 136 -12.08 2.18 -0.28
CA PHE A 136 -12.97 1.08 -0.62
C PHE A 136 -12.60 -0.21 0.15
N LYS A 137 -11.31 -0.55 0.23
CA LYS A 137 -10.85 -1.71 1.01
C LYS A 137 -11.10 -1.55 2.51
N LEU A 138 -10.86 -0.36 3.07
CA LEU A 138 -11.08 -0.08 4.48
C LEU A 138 -12.58 -0.20 4.85
N LEU A 139 -13.48 0.28 3.99
CA LEU A 139 -14.92 0.22 4.22
C LEU A 139 -15.49 -1.21 4.35
N LYS A 140 -14.78 -2.22 3.84
CA LYS A 140 -15.09 -3.64 3.98
C LYS A 140 -14.78 -4.22 5.36
N SER A 141 -14.01 -3.51 6.19
CA SER A 141 -13.67 -3.98 7.53
C SER A 141 -14.72 -3.57 8.56
N ASP A 142 -15.14 -4.54 9.39
CA ASP A 142 -16.03 -4.30 10.53
C ASP A 142 -15.29 -3.93 11.82
N HIS A 143 -13.96 -3.87 11.77
CA HIS A 143 -13.13 -3.54 12.93
C HIS A 143 -12.82 -2.04 13.07
N LEU A 144 -13.26 -1.23 12.10
CA LEU A 144 -13.16 0.22 12.13
C LEU A 144 -14.32 0.86 12.91
N SER A 145 -14.06 2.00 13.54
CA SER A 145 -15.06 2.77 14.26
C SER A 145 -16.17 3.27 13.32
N ARG A 146 -17.39 3.39 13.85
CA ARG A 146 -18.55 3.87 13.07
C ARG A 146 -18.35 5.28 12.55
N SER A 147 -17.78 6.16 13.38
CA SER A 147 -17.45 7.55 13.00
C SER A 147 -16.45 7.57 11.86
N PHE A 148 -15.36 6.80 11.95
CA PHE A 148 -14.36 6.74 10.89
C PHE A 148 -14.92 6.18 9.58
N ARG A 149 -15.72 5.10 9.64
CA ARG A 149 -16.40 4.58 8.44
C ARG A 149 -17.34 5.60 7.80
N LYS A 150 -17.96 6.49 8.58
CA LYS A 150 -18.78 7.59 8.05
C LYS A 150 -17.89 8.61 7.31
N SER A 151 -16.80 9.06 7.93
CA SER A 151 -15.83 9.97 7.31
C SER A 151 -15.21 9.40 6.03
N LEU A 152 -14.92 8.09 6.00
CA LEU A 152 -14.45 7.40 4.80
C LEU A 152 -15.47 7.45 3.65
N LYS A 153 -16.78 7.30 3.95
CA LYS A 153 -17.83 7.38 2.93
C LYS A 153 -17.99 8.79 2.37
N GLU A 154 -17.95 9.79 3.26
CA GLU A 154 -18.02 11.21 2.88
C GLU A 154 -16.83 11.55 1.97
N LEU A 155 -15.61 11.20 2.40
CA LEU A 155 -14.41 11.40 1.60
C LEU A 155 -14.46 10.66 0.25
N PHE A 156 -14.91 9.41 0.22
CA PHE A 156 -15.06 8.67 -1.03
C PHE A 156 -15.99 9.38 -2.02
N TYR A 157 -17.11 9.93 -1.53
CA TYR A 157 -18.05 10.69 -2.34
C TYR A 157 -17.42 11.99 -2.87
N ASP A 158 -16.72 12.73 -2.01
CA ASP A 158 -16.06 13.98 -2.40
C ASP A 158 -14.98 13.75 -3.46
N LEU A 159 -14.15 12.72 -3.28
CA LEU A 159 -13.12 12.32 -4.24
C LEU A 159 -13.73 11.87 -5.57
N HIS A 160 -14.79 11.07 -5.52
CA HIS A 160 -15.50 10.63 -6.72
C HIS A 160 -16.11 11.82 -7.48
N LYS A 161 -16.72 12.77 -6.77
CA LYS A 161 -17.29 13.99 -7.36
C LYS A 161 -16.19 14.87 -7.96
N PHE A 162 -15.05 15.03 -7.29
CA PHE A 162 -13.91 15.78 -7.80
C PHE A 162 -13.38 15.17 -9.11
N MET A 163 -13.24 13.84 -9.17
CA MET A 163 -12.81 13.13 -10.37
C MET A 163 -13.78 13.24 -11.56
N LEU A 164 -15.08 13.38 -11.29
CA LEU A 164 -16.12 13.53 -12.32
C LEU A 164 -16.40 14.98 -12.72
N GLY A 165 -16.14 15.94 -11.82
CA GLY A 165 -16.41 17.37 -12.03
C GLY A 165 -15.23 18.15 -12.62
N GLY A 166 -14.13 17.47 -12.95
CA GLY A 166 -12.95 18.04 -13.61
C GLY A 166 -13.02 18.04 -15.14
N GLU A 167 -14.23 18.10 -15.71
CA GLU A 167 -14.48 18.37 -17.14
C GLU A 167 -14.73 19.86 -17.38
#